data_AF-A0A7X7RMC4-F1
#
_entry.id   AF-A0A7X7RMC4-F1
#
_cell.length_a   1.000
_cell.length_b   1.000
_cell.length_c   1.000
_cell.angle_alpha   90.00
_cell.angle_beta   90.00
_cell.angle_gamma   90.00
#
_symmetry.space_group_name_H-M   'P 1'
#
loop_
_entity.id
_entity.type
_entity.pdbx_description
1 polymer ?
#
loop_
_entity_poly.entity_id
_entity_poly.type
_entity_poly.pdbx_seq_one_letter_code
_entity_poly.pdbx_strand_id
1 'polypeptide(L)'
;MKTKNPKRSDSRRGAVLVVVMGLALLGSIAVSSAAYSVDSRVRQTRKQVALEQAFYLAEAGAERAAARVGMGNNASTTLTDSFAGGTYSVEIQSVSQGGGRTQINITSVGTVDGVSRTVVMRGVRRVNWAQFALWYDSQAVTPMVMVPGEQFRGRFYARPMLRFHDLNLDTLGQVRFFDRAWTCQPSFERVSNRVNPIFDRGLTYNAAKQTIASVDFDELRAAASSGMVLEGPTEIVINNKTMTVTNARKGWNNKAMTVPSDGLVYVRTVTGKSKTYYGDLRVSAPNGLGDRVTLVAERDIDVVDHVRYKNNPQTVTNSTDALGLIARRGVMVTDSAPDDLEIYAHIIAQESGFGVEGYDRGSSRGTLTVYGGIVNEIRQAVGTTSPSGYRKNYIFDNRFTNNPPPCYPEQDNNLQWDEWGG
;
A
#
# COMPACT_ATOMS: atom_id res chain seq x y z
N MET A 1 -83.90 53.17 -75.16
CA MET A 1 -83.39 51.78 -75.04
C MET A 1 -81.87 51.85 -74.87
N LYS A 2 -81.35 51.70 -73.65
CA LYS A 2 -79.89 51.69 -73.35
C LYS A 2 -79.59 50.48 -72.47
N THR A 3 -78.70 49.64 -72.96
CA THR A 3 -78.31 48.32 -72.43
C THR A 3 -77.45 48.44 -71.17
N LYS A 4 -77.72 47.58 -70.19
CA LYS A 4 -76.98 47.41 -68.93
C LYS A 4 -75.79 46.46 -69.18
N ASN A 5 -74.57 46.90 -68.90
CA ASN A 5 -73.38 46.02 -68.87
C ASN A 5 -73.23 45.38 -67.46
N PRO A 6 -72.95 44.07 -67.34
CA PRO A 6 -72.76 43.45 -66.03
C PRO A 6 -71.31 43.65 -65.54
N LYS A 7 -71.17 44.11 -64.29
CA LYS A 7 -69.89 44.15 -63.57
C LYS A 7 -69.43 42.71 -63.27
N ARG A 8 -68.29 42.32 -63.81
CA ARG A 8 -67.57 41.08 -63.51
C ARG A 8 -66.92 41.20 -62.12
N SER A 9 -67.28 40.35 -61.17
CA SER A 9 -66.64 40.31 -59.84
C SER A 9 -65.32 39.52 -59.93
N ASP A 10 -64.24 40.13 -59.45
CA ASP A 10 -62.86 39.69 -59.65
C ASP A 10 -62.45 38.71 -58.52
N SER A 11 -62.95 37.47 -58.56
CA SER A 11 -62.71 36.44 -57.50
C SER A 11 -61.25 35.98 -57.36
N ARG A 12 -60.37 36.36 -58.31
CA ARG A 12 -58.95 35.97 -58.32
C ARG A 12 -58.10 36.68 -57.26
N ARG A 13 -58.51 37.87 -56.78
CA ARG A 13 -57.73 38.61 -55.76
C ARG A 13 -57.89 38.04 -54.35
N GLY A 14 -59.02 37.40 -54.04
CA GLY A 14 -59.26 36.74 -52.74
C GLY A 14 -58.49 35.44 -52.57
N ALA A 15 -58.42 34.61 -53.62
CA ALA A 15 -57.70 33.34 -53.60
C ALA A 15 -56.18 33.53 -53.44
N VAL A 16 -55.60 34.54 -54.10
CA VAL A 16 -54.16 34.84 -54.00
C VAL A 16 -53.78 35.30 -52.57
N LEU A 17 -54.62 36.12 -51.93
CA LEU A 17 -54.38 36.57 -50.56
C LEU A 17 -54.36 35.40 -49.57
N VAL A 18 -55.30 34.45 -49.71
CA VAL A 18 -55.39 33.26 -48.85
C VAL A 18 -54.17 32.34 -49.04
N VAL A 19 -53.69 32.17 -50.28
CA VAL A 19 -52.50 31.37 -50.56
C VAL A 19 -51.24 32.03 -50.00
N VAL A 20 -51.09 33.35 -50.16
CA VAL A 20 -49.96 34.11 -49.61
C VAL A 20 -49.97 34.10 -48.08
N MET A 21 -51.14 34.28 -47.45
CA MET A 21 -51.28 34.16 -45.99
C MET A 21 -50.98 32.73 -45.51
N GLY A 22 -51.45 31.71 -46.22
CA GLY A 22 -51.16 30.31 -45.90
C GLY A 22 -49.66 29.99 -45.99
N LEU A 23 -48.98 30.47 -47.05
CA LEU A 23 -47.54 30.32 -47.21
C LEU A 23 -46.75 31.12 -46.16
N ALA A 24 -47.19 32.33 -45.82
CA ALA A 24 -46.55 33.14 -44.77
C ALA A 24 -46.69 32.49 -43.38
N LEU A 25 -47.84 31.87 -43.10
CA LEU A 25 -48.10 31.16 -41.85
C LEU A 25 -47.29 29.86 -41.75
N LEU A 26 -47.18 29.11 -42.85
CA LEU A 26 -46.30 27.94 -42.91
C LEU A 26 -44.83 28.34 -42.77
N GLY A 27 -44.42 29.44 -43.41
CA GLY A 27 -43.07 30.01 -43.28
C GLY A 27 -42.75 30.44 -41.85
N SER A 28 -43.68 31.10 -41.15
CA SER A 28 -43.48 31.52 -39.76
C SER A 28 -43.43 30.35 -38.78
N ILE A 29 -44.25 29.31 -38.99
CA ILE A 29 -44.19 28.07 -38.22
C ILE A 29 -42.85 27.37 -38.41
N ALA A 30 -42.36 27.27 -39.66
CA ALA A 30 -41.07 26.62 -39.96
C ALA A 30 -39.88 27.38 -39.34
N VAL A 31 -39.88 28.72 -39.41
CA VAL A 31 -38.84 29.55 -38.76
C VAL A 31 -38.90 29.41 -37.24
N SER A 32 -40.10 29.41 -36.66
CA SER A 32 -40.29 29.26 -35.21
C SER A 32 -39.85 27.86 -34.72
N SER A 33 -40.16 26.80 -35.47
CA SER A 33 -39.72 25.44 -35.11
C SER A 33 -38.21 25.30 -35.24
N ALA A 34 -37.59 25.89 -36.26
CA ALA A 34 -36.15 25.90 -36.43
C ALA A 34 -35.47 26.65 -35.26
N ALA A 35 -35.93 27.86 -34.93
CA ALA A 35 -35.42 28.65 -33.81
C ALA A 35 -35.56 27.91 -32.47
N TYR A 36 -36.72 27.30 -32.21
CA TYR A 36 -36.95 26.48 -31.02
C TYR A 36 -36.02 25.26 -30.97
N SER A 37 -35.82 24.58 -32.10
CA SER A 37 -34.92 23.42 -32.18
C SER A 37 -33.47 23.82 -31.91
N VAL A 38 -33.01 24.97 -32.41
CA VAL A 38 -31.68 25.50 -32.14
C VAL A 38 -31.53 25.88 -30.67
N ASP A 39 -32.49 26.62 -30.09
CA ASP A 39 -32.42 26.99 -28.67
C ASP A 39 -32.42 25.74 -27.76
N SER A 40 -33.24 24.74 -28.08
CA SER A 40 -33.26 23.47 -27.34
C SER A 40 -31.92 22.73 -27.42
N ARG A 41 -31.29 22.68 -28.60
CA ARG A 41 -29.97 22.07 -28.81
C ARG A 41 -28.87 22.86 -28.10
N VAL A 42 -28.92 24.20 -28.13
CA VAL A 42 -27.97 25.06 -27.43
C VAL A 42 -28.08 24.85 -25.92
N ARG A 43 -29.30 24.77 -25.37
CA ARG A 43 -29.51 24.48 -23.94
C ARG A 43 -29.02 23.08 -23.55
N GLN A 44 -29.28 22.07 -24.38
CA GLN A 44 -28.78 20.71 -24.14
C GLN A 44 -27.24 20.66 -24.19
N THR A 45 -26.63 21.34 -25.17
CA THR A 45 -25.17 21.41 -25.30
C THR A 45 -24.55 22.12 -24.10
N ARG A 46 -25.12 23.26 -23.66
CA ARG A 46 -24.65 23.95 -22.45
C ARG A 46 -24.77 23.08 -21.20
N LYS A 47 -25.86 22.32 -21.06
CA LYS A 47 -26.00 21.35 -19.96
C LYS A 47 -24.97 20.23 -20.02
N GLN A 48 -24.65 19.73 -21.21
CA GLN A 48 -23.59 18.72 -21.37
C GLN A 48 -22.22 19.28 -20.99
N VAL A 49 -21.89 20.49 -21.44
CA VAL A 49 -20.65 21.16 -21.04
C VAL A 49 -20.61 21.38 -19.52
N ALA A 50 -21.71 21.85 -18.91
CA ALA A 50 -21.78 22.03 -17.46
C ALA A 50 -21.67 20.70 -16.69
N LEU A 51 -22.19 19.59 -17.23
CA LEU A 51 -22.02 18.25 -16.66
C LEU A 51 -20.56 17.81 -16.68
N GLU A 52 -19.85 17.98 -17.80
CA GLU A 52 -18.42 17.67 -17.90
C GLU A 52 -17.58 18.55 -16.97
N GLN A 53 -17.87 19.85 -16.91
CA GLN A 53 -17.19 20.78 -16.01
C GLN A 53 -17.46 20.45 -14.53
N ALA A 54 -18.69 20.11 -14.18
CA ALA A 54 -19.04 19.66 -12.82
C ALA A 54 -18.32 18.34 -12.46
N PHE A 55 -18.15 17.44 -13.43
CA PHE A 55 -17.38 16.21 -13.25
C PHE A 55 -15.90 16.51 -12.98
N TYR A 56 -15.25 17.35 -13.79
CA TYR A 56 -13.86 17.74 -13.57
C TYR A 56 -13.64 18.47 -12.23
N LEU A 57 -14.61 19.28 -11.78
CA LEU A 57 -14.55 19.89 -10.46
C LEU A 57 -14.67 18.86 -9.32
N ALA A 58 -15.51 17.83 -9.49
CA ALA A 58 -15.60 16.72 -8.56
C ALA A 58 -14.28 15.93 -8.51
N GLU A 59 -13.65 15.67 -9.66
CA GLU A 59 -12.31 15.05 -9.70
C GLU A 59 -11.26 15.93 -9.01
N ALA A 60 -11.24 17.23 -9.28
CA ALA A 60 -10.31 18.15 -8.62
C ALA A 60 -10.47 18.17 -7.09
N GLY A 61 -11.71 18.13 -6.61
CA GLY A 61 -12.01 18.01 -5.18
C GLY A 61 -11.53 16.68 -4.59
N ALA A 62 -11.77 15.57 -5.29
CA ALA A 62 -11.30 14.24 -4.90
C ALA A 62 -9.76 14.16 -4.86
N GLU A 63 -9.07 14.69 -5.86
CA GLU A 63 -7.60 14.75 -5.92
C GLU A 63 -7.02 15.61 -4.80
N ARG A 64 -7.62 16.76 -4.48
CA ARG A 64 -7.19 17.57 -3.34
C ARG A 64 -7.34 16.83 -2.01
N ALA A 65 -8.45 16.10 -1.85
CA ALA A 65 -8.65 15.26 -0.67
C ALA A 65 -7.66 14.09 -0.63
N ALA A 66 -7.40 13.42 -1.75
CA ALA A 66 -6.42 12.36 -1.85
C ALA A 66 -5.02 12.87 -1.51
N ALA A 67 -4.60 14.03 -2.03
CA ALA A 67 -3.33 14.66 -1.70
C ALA A 67 -3.19 14.93 -0.19
N ARG A 68 -4.26 15.39 0.47
CA ARG A 68 -4.28 15.58 1.92
C ARG A 68 -4.08 14.27 2.69
N VAL A 69 -4.70 13.18 2.24
CA VAL A 69 -4.49 11.84 2.78
C VAL A 69 -3.05 11.36 2.52
N GLY A 70 -2.49 11.66 1.34
CA GLY A 70 -1.09 11.37 0.99
C GLY A 70 -0.08 12.06 1.92
N MET A 71 -0.43 13.25 2.41
CA MET A 71 0.35 13.99 3.43
C MET A 71 0.13 13.46 4.86
N GLY A 72 -0.63 12.39 5.05
CA GLY A 72 -0.92 11.79 6.36
C GLY A 72 -2.04 12.46 7.15
N ASN A 73 -2.72 13.46 6.58
CA ASN A 73 -3.82 14.12 7.27
C ASN A 73 -5.13 13.36 7.04
N ASN A 74 -5.32 12.34 7.86
CA ASN A 74 -6.41 11.38 7.77
C ASN A 74 -7.62 11.77 8.65
N ALA A 75 -7.75 13.02 9.07
CA ALA A 75 -8.90 13.43 9.89
C ALA A 75 -10.16 13.57 9.03
N SER A 76 -11.29 13.05 9.52
CA SER A 76 -12.59 13.27 8.86
C SER A 76 -12.87 14.78 8.78
N THR A 77 -13.20 15.26 7.58
CA THR A 77 -13.40 16.69 7.33
C THR A 77 -14.17 16.92 6.04
N THR A 78 -14.71 18.11 5.86
CA THR A 78 -15.28 18.57 4.60
C THR A 78 -14.50 19.78 4.11
N LEU A 79 -14.06 19.74 2.85
CA LEU A 79 -13.40 20.86 2.19
C LEU A 79 -14.32 21.38 1.09
N THR A 80 -14.43 22.70 0.97
CA THR A 80 -15.23 23.33 -0.08
C THR A 80 -14.39 24.45 -0.69
N ASP A 81 -14.40 24.56 -2.01
CA ASP A 81 -13.73 25.66 -2.72
C ASP A 81 -14.45 26.00 -4.03
N SER A 82 -14.11 27.16 -4.60
CA SER A 82 -14.59 27.61 -5.91
C SER A 82 -13.44 27.62 -6.91
N PHE A 83 -13.68 27.03 -8.09
CA PHE A 83 -12.67 26.97 -9.15
C PHE A 83 -13.35 27.03 -10.52
N ALA A 84 -12.74 27.75 -11.47
CA ALA A 84 -13.18 27.85 -12.87
C ALA A 84 -14.69 28.17 -13.07
N GLY A 85 -15.29 28.98 -12.19
CA GLY A 85 -16.70 29.39 -12.30
C GLY A 85 -17.71 28.40 -11.69
N GLY A 86 -17.25 27.31 -11.06
CA GLY A 86 -18.06 26.41 -10.26
C GLY A 86 -17.54 26.25 -8.83
N THR A 87 -18.15 25.34 -8.09
CA THR A 87 -17.73 24.96 -6.74
C THR A 87 -17.57 23.45 -6.64
N TYR A 88 -16.73 23.00 -5.72
CA TYR A 88 -16.76 21.62 -5.28
C TYR A 88 -16.86 21.56 -3.76
N SER A 89 -17.48 20.51 -3.24
CA SER A 89 -17.46 20.12 -1.83
C SER A 89 -17.01 18.68 -1.74
N VAL A 90 -16.00 18.40 -0.92
CA VAL A 90 -15.44 17.06 -0.74
C VAL A 90 -15.46 16.67 0.72
N GLU A 91 -16.09 15.53 1.00
CA GLU A 91 -16.15 14.91 2.31
C GLU A 91 -15.10 13.80 2.38
N ILE A 92 -14.26 13.86 3.42
CA ILE A 92 -13.29 12.84 3.79
C ILE A 92 -13.83 12.16 5.05
N GLN A 93 -14.09 10.86 4.96
CA GLN A 93 -14.57 10.05 6.07
C GLN A 93 -13.51 9.03 6.45
N SER A 94 -13.01 9.13 7.69
CA SER A 94 -12.05 8.19 8.27
C SER A 94 -12.75 7.27 9.25
N VAL A 95 -12.74 5.98 8.94
CA VAL A 95 -13.41 4.93 9.71
C VAL A 95 -12.36 4.05 10.37
N SER A 96 -12.30 4.05 11.71
CA SER A 96 -11.45 3.13 12.47
C SER A 96 -11.99 1.71 12.36
N GLN A 97 -11.12 0.75 12.03
CA GLN A 97 -11.47 -0.65 11.80
C GLN A 97 -10.90 -1.58 12.89
N GLY A 98 -10.41 -1.04 14.01
CA GLY A 98 -9.74 -1.79 15.09
C GLY A 98 -8.31 -2.23 14.73
N GLY A 99 -7.49 -2.53 15.75
CA GLY A 99 -6.08 -2.92 15.57
C GLY A 99 -5.21 -1.87 14.88
N GLY A 100 -5.49 -0.58 15.13
CA GLY A 100 -4.77 0.55 14.54
C GLY A 100 -5.13 0.89 13.08
N ARG A 101 -6.14 0.23 12.48
CA ARG A 101 -6.52 0.42 11.07
C ARG A 101 -7.46 1.60 10.88
N THR A 102 -7.24 2.40 9.84
CA THR A 102 -8.15 3.46 9.38
C THR A 102 -8.44 3.27 7.89
N GLN A 103 -9.73 3.23 7.53
CA GLN A 103 -10.19 3.26 6.14
C GLN A 103 -10.66 4.66 5.79
N ILE A 104 -10.22 5.21 4.66
CA ILE A 104 -10.61 6.56 4.23
C ILE A 104 -11.48 6.46 2.98
N ASN A 105 -12.65 7.08 3.04
CA ASN A 105 -13.54 7.24 1.90
C ASN A 105 -13.64 8.73 1.55
N ILE A 106 -13.55 9.06 0.26
CA ILE A 106 -13.64 10.42 -0.26
C ILE A 106 -14.87 10.50 -1.15
N THR A 107 -15.76 11.45 -0.86
CA THR A 107 -16.93 11.76 -1.70
C THR A 107 -16.84 13.22 -2.12
N SER A 108 -16.62 13.50 -3.39
CA SER A 108 -16.55 14.85 -3.93
C SER A 108 -17.72 15.17 -4.84
N VAL A 109 -18.34 16.32 -4.64
CA VAL A 109 -19.44 16.84 -5.46
C VAL A 109 -18.99 18.14 -6.10
N GLY A 110 -18.85 18.16 -7.43
CA GLY A 110 -18.60 19.36 -8.22
C GLY A 110 -19.91 19.92 -8.77
N THR A 111 -20.07 21.24 -8.79
CA THR A 111 -21.29 21.94 -9.22
C THR A 111 -20.97 23.13 -10.12
N VAL A 112 -21.59 23.19 -11.29
CA VAL A 112 -21.51 24.29 -12.26
C VAL A 112 -22.91 24.61 -12.76
N ASP A 113 -23.30 25.87 -12.76
CA ASP A 113 -24.60 26.34 -13.26
C ASP A 113 -25.81 25.53 -12.73
N GLY A 114 -25.75 25.12 -11.45
CA GLY A 114 -26.80 24.34 -10.78
C GLY A 114 -26.86 22.86 -11.17
N VAL A 115 -25.91 22.37 -11.97
CA VAL A 115 -25.72 20.96 -12.31
C VAL A 115 -24.59 20.39 -11.46
N SER A 116 -24.80 19.22 -10.86
CA SER A 116 -23.80 18.58 -10.01
C SER A 116 -23.40 17.19 -10.52
N ARG A 117 -22.15 16.80 -10.23
CA ARG A 117 -21.60 15.46 -10.44
C ARG A 117 -20.86 15.02 -9.18
N THR A 118 -20.85 13.71 -8.94
CA THR A 118 -20.24 13.13 -7.74
C THR A 118 -19.18 12.12 -8.14
N VAL A 119 -18.00 12.25 -7.55
CA VAL A 119 -16.91 11.27 -7.61
C VAL A 119 -16.74 10.65 -6.22
N VAL A 120 -16.59 9.34 -6.17
CA VAL A 120 -16.39 8.59 -4.93
C VAL A 120 -15.13 7.74 -5.04
N MET A 121 -14.23 7.87 -4.07
CA MET A 121 -13.08 6.99 -3.88
C MET A 121 -13.25 6.24 -2.57
N ARG A 122 -13.18 4.91 -2.61
CA ARG A 122 -13.33 4.08 -1.41
C ARG A 122 -12.03 3.39 -1.05
N GLY A 123 -11.77 3.27 0.24
CA GLY A 123 -10.59 2.58 0.76
C GLY A 123 -9.26 3.26 0.39
N VAL A 124 -9.28 4.59 0.26
CA VAL A 124 -8.08 5.39 0.03
C VAL A 124 -7.13 5.19 1.20
N ARG A 125 -5.89 4.82 0.90
CA ARG A 125 -4.84 4.58 1.91
C ARG A 125 -3.47 4.87 1.32
N ARG A 126 -2.53 5.25 2.19
CA ARG A 126 -1.12 5.26 1.80
C ARG A 126 -0.66 3.82 1.61
N VAL A 127 0.24 3.64 0.67
CA VAL A 127 0.83 2.34 0.35
C VAL A 127 1.79 2.00 1.48
N ASN A 128 1.60 0.86 2.14
CA ASN A 128 2.47 0.45 3.23
C ASN A 128 3.69 -0.33 2.72
N TRP A 129 4.76 -0.34 3.51
CA TRP A 129 5.94 -1.17 3.23
C TRP A 129 5.66 -2.67 3.31
N ALA A 130 4.55 -3.08 3.95
CA ALA A 130 4.18 -4.47 4.14
C ALA A 130 3.72 -5.20 2.86
N GLN A 131 3.69 -4.51 1.71
CA GLN A 131 3.34 -5.09 0.41
C GLN A 131 4.48 -5.87 -0.27
N PHE A 132 5.72 -5.77 0.25
CA PHE A 132 6.88 -6.39 -0.38
C PHE A 132 7.15 -7.77 0.20
N ALA A 133 7.30 -8.76 -0.68
CA ALA A 133 7.90 -10.03 -0.32
C ALA A 133 9.37 -9.86 0.07
N LEU A 134 10.09 -9.07 -0.74
CA LEU A 134 11.47 -8.71 -0.49
C LEU A 134 11.80 -7.38 -1.18
N TRP A 135 12.37 -6.44 -0.43
CA TRP A 135 12.88 -5.16 -0.89
C TRP A 135 14.29 -4.95 -0.36
N TYR A 136 15.25 -4.59 -1.21
CA TYR A 136 16.58 -4.18 -0.77
C TYR A 136 17.33 -3.21 -1.70
N ASP A 137 18.09 -2.29 -1.09
CA ASP A 137 18.89 -1.27 -1.79
C ASP A 137 20.32 -1.74 -2.10
N SER A 138 20.92 -2.51 -1.19
CA SER A 138 22.31 -2.99 -1.32
C SER A 138 22.47 -4.44 -0.82
N GLN A 139 23.69 -4.97 -0.91
CA GLN A 139 24.03 -6.33 -0.49
C GLN A 139 25.26 -6.30 0.43
N ALA A 140 25.20 -7.00 1.56
CA ALA A 140 26.34 -7.10 2.48
C ALA A 140 27.51 -7.91 1.89
N VAL A 141 27.19 -8.86 1.00
CA VAL A 141 28.17 -9.69 0.30
C VAL A 141 27.87 -9.66 -1.20
N THR A 142 28.92 -9.60 -2.01
CA THR A 142 28.81 -9.62 -3.47
C THR A 142 29.69 -10.74 -4.02
N PRO A 143 29.14 -11.69 -4.82
CA PRO A 143 27.76 -11.75 -5.26
C PRO A 143 26.83 -12.38 -4.21
N MET A 144 25.65 -11.80 -3.99
CA MET A 144 24.56 -12.53 -3.35
C MET A 144 23.61 -13.10 -4.40
N VAL A 145 23.33 -14.39 -4.27
CA VAL A 145 22.55 -15.16 -5.23
C VAL A 145 21.15 -15.50 -4.70
N MET A 146 20.27 -15.83 -5.62
CA MET A 146 19.04 -16.59 -5.38
C MET A 146 19.26 -18.02 -5.87
N VAL A 147 18.84 -18.98 -5.07
CA VAL A 147 19.02 -20.40 -5.37
C VAL A 147 17.69 -21.05 -5.79
N PRO A 148 17.74 -22.12 -6.60
CA PRO A 148 16.59 -22.92 -6.97
C PRO A 148 15.61 -23.22 -5.82
N GLY A 149 14.31 -23.23 -6.13
CA GLY A 149 13.22 -23.41 -5.18
C GLY A 149 12.79 -22.17 -4.40
N GLU A 150 13.53 -21.06 -4.45
CA GLU A 150 13.04 -19.79 -3.88
C GLU A 150 11.79 -19.30 -4.62
N GLN A 151 10.74 -18.95 -3.85
CA GLN A 151 9.44 -18.52 -4.37
C GLN A 151 9.01 -17.18 -3.74
N PHE A 152 8.92 -16.12 -4.53
CA PHE A 152 8.50 -14.80 -4.04
C PHE A 152 7.03 -14.52 -4.41
N ARG A 153 6.14 -14.54 -3.42
CA ARG A 153 4.67 -14.42 -3.61
C ARG A 153 4.10 -13.03 -3.37
N GLY A 154 4.90 -11.97 -3.55
CA GLY A 154 4.49 -10.57 -3.39
C GLY A 154 5.42 -9.66 -4.17
N ARG A 155 5.25 -8.33 -4.03
CA ARG A 155 6.09 -7.37 -4.75
C ARG A 155 7.56 -7.59 -4.41
N PHE A 156 8.42 -7.50 -5.42
CA PHE A 156 9.85 -7.72 -5.26
C PHE A 156 10.63 -6.53 -5.82
N TYR A 157 11.53 -5.95 -5.04
CA TYR A 157 12.42 -4.88 -5.50
C TYR A 157 13.87 -5.15 -5.11
N ALA A 158 14.78 -4.95 -6.05
CA ALA A 158 16.21 -5.02 -5.82
C ALA A 158 16.95 -3.96 -6.63
N ARG A 159 17.61 -3.03 -5.95
CA ARG A 159 18.51 -2.10 -6.65
C ARG A 159 19.76 -2.78 -7.22
N PRO A 160 20.42 -3.72 -6.53
CA PRO A 160 21.55 -4.47 -7.07
C PRO A 160 21.12 -5.51 -8.11
N MET A 161 22.09 -6.00 -8.89
CA MET A 161 21.83 -7.01 -9.91
C MET A 161 21.31 -8.31 -9.30
N LEU A 162 20.23 -8.82 -9.88
CA LEU A 162 19.73 -10.16 -9.58
C LEU A 162 20.68 -11.20 -10.16
N ARG A 163 21.03 -12.19 -9.34
CA ARG A 163 21.94 -13.28 -9.69
C ARG A 163 21.31 -14.60 -9.32
N PHE A 164 21.24 -15.52 -10.26
CA PHE A 164 20.59 -16.82 -10.07
C PHE A 164 21.59 -17.96 -10.19
N HIS A 165 21.59 -18.85 -9.19
CA HIS A 165 22.43 -20.05 -9.13
C HIS A 165 21.67 -21.29 -9.66
N ASP A 166 22.37 -22.38 -9.93
CA ASP A 166 21.83 -23.69 -10.28
C ASP A 166 21.93 -24.75 -9.16
N LEU A 167 22.20 -24.32 -7.91
CA LEU A 167 22.38 -25.24 -6.79
C LEU A 167 21.10 -26.05 -6.56
N ASN A 168 21.18 -27.37 -6.75
CA ASN A 168 20.04 -28.29 -6.62
C ASN A 168 18.86 -27.95 -7.57
N LEU A 169 19.15 -27.42 -8.76
CA LEU A 169 18.13 -27.00 -9.72
C LEU A 169 17.14 -28.12 -10.10
N ASP A 170 17.64 -29.34 -10.31
CA ASP A 170 16.82 -30.47 -10.77
C ASP A 170 15.80 -30.93 -9.74
N THR A 171 16.07 -30.73 -8.45
CA THR A 171 15.19 -31.14 -7.35
C THR A 171 14.28 -30.03 -6.87
N LEU A 172 14.74 -28.77 -6.91
CA LEU A 172 14.03 -27.63 -6.33
C LEU A 172 13.28 -26.78 -7.36
N GLY A 173 13.63 -26.90 -8.65
CA GLY A 173 13.05 -26.11 -9.71
C GLY A 173 13.53 -24.65 -9.72
N GLN A 174 13.10 -23.89 -10.72
CA GLN A 174 13.56 -22.52 -10.95
C GLN A 174 13.11 -21.56 -9.83
N VAL A 175 13.88 -20.49 -9.62
CA VAL A 175 13.42 -19.35 -8.82
C VAL A 175 12.19 -18.74 -9.50
N ARG A 176 11.14 -18.45 -8.73
CA ARG A 176 9.87 -17.93 -9.26
C ARG A 176 9.35 -16.72 -8.50
N PHE A 177 8.94 -15.71 -9.26
CA PHE A 177 8.28 -14.50 -8.78
C PHE A 177 6.84 -14.52 -9.29
N PHE A 178 5.88 -14.52 -8.36
CA PHE A 178 4.46 -14.62 -8.68
C PHE A 178 3.82 -13.25 -8.91
N ASP A 179 4.36 -12.20 -8.30
CA ASP A 179 3.96 -10.82 -8.57
C ASP A 179 5.04 -10.08 -9.38
N ARG A 180 4.77 -8.82 -9.73
CA ARG A 180 5.72 -8.00 -10.49
C ARG A 180 7.02 -7.82 -9.70
N ALA A 181 8.13 -7.94 -10.40
CA ALA A 181 9.47 -7.73 -9.88
C ALA A 181 10.10 -6.48 -10.50
N TRP A 182 10.93 -5.79 -9.74
CA TRP A 182 11.65 -4.60 -10.16
C TRP A 182 13.13 -4.73 -9.85
N THR A 183 13.95 -4.32 -10.81
CA THR A 183 15.37 -4.09 -10.58
C THR A 183 15.84 -2.78 -11.18
N CYS A 184 16.75 -2.09 -10.49
CA CYS A 184 17.39 -0.89 -11.05
C CYS A 184 18.44 -1.22 -12.10
N GLN A 185 18.80 -2.49 -12.27
CA GLN A 185 19.79 -2.91 -13.26
C GLN A 185 19.15 -3.14 -14.64
N PRO A 186 19.93 -3.04 -15.71
CA PRO A 186 19.44 -3.29 -17.07
C PRO A 186 19.29 -4.78 -17.40
N SER A 187 19.79 -5.67 -16.53
CA SER A 187 19.82 -7.11 -16.75
C SER A 187 19.92 -7.88 -15.43
N PHE A 188 19.88 -9.21 -15.53
CA PHE A 188 20.22 -10.12 -14.43
C PHE A 188 21.24 -11.16 -14.90
N GLU A 189 21.96 -11.77 -13.96
CA GLU A 189 22.97 -12.79 -14.23
C GLU A 189 22.48 -14.19 -13.86
N ARG A 190 23.00 -15.17 -14.60
CA ARG A 190 22.74 -16.59 -14.40
C ARG A 190 24.08 -17.32 -14.37
N VAL A 191 24.28 -18.23 -13.43
CA VAL A 191 25.53 -19.00 -13.36
C VAL A 191 25.69 -19.98 -14.52
N SER A 192 24.58 -20.44 -15.10
CA SER A 192 24.57 -21.37 -16.25
C SER A 192 23.31 -21.21 -17.10
N ASN A 193 23.35 -21.71 -18.34
CA ASN A 193 22.22 -21.65 -19.28
C ASN A 193 21.01 -22.49 -18.85
N ARG A 194 21.17 -23.36 -17.85
CA ARG A 194 20.07 -24.17 -17.27
C ARG A 194 19.18 -23.34 -16.35
N VAL A 195 19.73 -22.27 -15.79
CA VAL A 195 18.99 -21.38 -14.90
C VAL A 195 18.04 -20.51 -15.73
N ASN A 196 16.77 -20.56 -15.39
CA ASN A 196 15.70 -19.86 -16.08
C ASN A 196 14.69 -19.34 -15.05
N PRO A 197 14.97 -18.19 -14.40
CA PRO A 197 14.06 -17.62 -13.41
C PRO A 197 12.72 -17.26 -14.07
N ILE A 198 11.63 -17.51 -13.34
CA ILE A 198 10.27 -17.34 -13.84
C ILE A 198 9.67 -16.08 -13.22
N PHE A 199 9.21 -15.14 -14.06
CA PHE A 199 8.55 -13.90 -13.63
C PHE A 199 7.11 -13.88 -14.15
N ASP A 200 6.16 -14.36 -13.35
CA ASP A 200 4.76 -14.55 -13.78
C ASP A 200 4.07 -13.25 -14.20
N ARG A 201 4.48 -12.11 -13.61
CA ARG A 201 3.97 -10.76 -13.94
C ARG A 201 5.04 -9.81 -14.49
N GLY A 202 6.15 -10.39 -14.97
CA GLY A 202 7.25 -9.68 -15.59
C GLY A 202 8.25 -9.05 -14.62
N LEU A 203 9.44 -8.76 -15.15
CA LEU A 203 10.52 -8.04 -14.49
C LEU A 203 10.66 -6.66 -15.15
N THR A 204 10.64 -5.61 -14.35
CA THR A 204 10.93 -4.24 -14.79
C THR A 204 12.41 -3.94 -14.59
N TYR A 205 13.12 -3.68 -15.68
CA TYR A 205 14.51 -3.23 -15.66
C TYR A 205 14.61 -1.70 -15.56
N ASN A 206 15.77 -1.20 -15.14
CA ASN A 206 16.02 0.23 -14.97
C ASN A 206 14.92 0.93 -14.15
N ALA A 207 14.37 0.22 -13.16
CA ALA A 207 13.34 0.75 -12.29
C ALA A 207 13.85 1.98 -11.53
N ALA A 208 12.96 2.94 -11.29
CA ALA A 208 13.26 4.11 -10.47
C ALA A 208 13.76 3.68 -9.09
N LYS A 209 14.79 4.38 -8.59
CA LYS A 209 15.34 4.12 -7.25
C LYS A 209 14.29 4.46 -6.20
N GLN A 210 14.09 3.55 -5.27
CA GLN A 210 13.26 3.73 -4.07
C GLN A 210 14.16 3.89 -2.84
N THR A 211 13.62 4.43 -1.76
CA THR A 211 14.32 4.58 -0.47
C THR A 211 13.40 4.20 0.68
N ILE A 212 13.94 3.57 1.72
CA ILE A 212 13.24 3.25 2.96
C ILE A 212 13.30 4.38 4.00
N ALA A 213 13.79 5.57 3.60
CA ALA A 213 13.91 6.73 4.48
C ALA A 213 12.58 7.20 5.09
N SER A 214 11.43 6.79 4.55
CA SER A 214 10.11 7.17 5.06
C SER A 214 9.72 6.54 6.40
N VAL A 215 10.51 5.61 6.94
CA VAL A 215 10.22 5.01 8.25
C VAL A 215 10.58 6.00 9.36
N ASP A 216 9.56 6.68 9.90
CA ASP A 216 9.69 7.66 10.98
C ASP A 216 9.56 7.01 12.36
N PHE A 217 10.69 6.93 13.08
CA PHE A 217 10.73 6.36 14.43
C PHE A 217 10.15 7.29 15.50
N ASP A 218 10.17 8.61 15.30
CA ASP A 218 9.54 9.55 16.24
C ASP A 218 8.01 9.45 16.17
N GLU A 219 7.44 9.26 14.97
CA GLU A 219 6.01 8.96 14.78
C GLU A 219 5.62 7.64 15.46
N LEU A 220 6.39 6.56 15.22
CA LEU A 220 6.16 5.26 15.86
C LEU A 220 6.24 5.37 17.40
N ARG A 221 7.20 6.14 17.93
CA ARG A 221 7.32 6.36 19.38
C ARG A 221 6.11 7.12 19.94
N ALA A 222 5.63 8.12 19.22
CA ALA A 222 4.48 8.93 19.65
C ALA A 222 3.16 8.15 19.58
N ALA A 223 3.04 7.19 18.66
CA ALA A 223 1.87 6.32 18.53
C ALA A 223 1.78 5.26 19.65
N ALA A 224 2.91 4.88 20.26
CA ALA A 224 2.94 3.87 21.31
C ALA A 224 2.39 4.42 22.64
N SER A 225 1.52 3.65 23.30
CA SER A 225 1.08 3.95 24.66
C SER A 225 2.27 4.15 25.59
N SER A 226 2.20 5.12 26.51
CA SER A 226 3.32 5.48 27.39
C SER A 226 3.88 4.32 28.22
N GLY A 227 3.05 3.33 28.55
CA GLY A 227 3.46 2.09 29.22
C GLY A 227 4.29 1.13 28.36
N MET A 228 4.16 1.24 27.03
CA MET A 228 4.79 0.40 26.01
C MET A 228 5.99 1.05 25.32
N VAL A 229 6.37 2.25 25.78
CA VAL A 229 7.68 2.84 25.48
C VAL A 229 8.69 2.35 26.53
N LEU A 230 9.52 1.40 26.14
CA LEU A 230 10.49 0.71 27.00
C LEU A 230 11.89 1.28 26.75
N GLU A 231 12.63 1.60 27.82
CA GLU A 231 13.96 2.19 27.70
C GLU A 231 15.05 1.13 27.81
N GLY A 232 15.99 1.16 26.87
CA GLY A 232 17.15 0.26 26.85
C GLY A 232 16.83 -1.18 26.48
N PRO A 233 17.79 -2.10 26.68
CA PRO A 233 17.66 -3.49 26.25
C PRO A 233 16.42 -4.15 26.84
N THR A 234 15.66 -4.81 25.98
CA THR A 234 14.38 -5.44 26.30
C THR A 234 14.33 -6.84 25.70
N GLU A 235 13.76 -7.79 26.43
CA GLU A 235 13.42 -9.11 25.91
C GLU A 235 11.91 -9.31 25.99
N ILE A 236 11.32 -9.82 24.90
CA ILE A 236 9.89 -10.09 24.79
C ILE A 236 9.69 -11.52 24.31
N VAL A 237 9.05 -12.34 25.15
CA VAL A 237 8.57 -13.67 24.77
C VAL A 237 7.06 -13.59 24.61
N ILE A 238 6.56 -13.75 23.39
CA ILE A 238 5.13 -13.73 23.08
C ILE A 238 4.55 -15.13 23.30
N ASN A 239 3.39 -15.18 23.94
CA ASN A 239 2.61 -16.39 24.12
C ASN A 239 1.12 -16.09 23.94
N ASN A 240 0.58 -16.43 22.77
CA ASN A 240 -0.80 -16.16 22.39
C ASN A 240 -1.13 -14.65 22.46
N LYS A 241 -2.00 -14.23 23.37
CA LYS A 241 -2.41 -12.83 23.58
C LYS A 241 -1.64 -12.13 24.70
N THR A 242 -0.63 -12.79 25.26
CA THR A 242 0.22 -12.26 26.31
C THR A 242 1.67 -12.22 25.89
N MET A 243 2.44 -11.41 26.61
CA MET A 243 3.88 -11.26 26.45
C MET A 243 4.51 -11.34 27.83
N THR A 244 5.69 -11.93 27.91
CA THR A 244 6.57 -11.87 29.07
C THR A 244 7.70 -10.90 28.72
N VAL A 245 7.81 -9.81 29.49
CA VAL A 245 8.75 -8.72 29.18
C VAL A 245 9.78 -8.58 30.29
N THR A 246 11.04 -8.56 29.88
CA THR A 246 12.19 -8.26 30.75
C THR A 246 12.80 -6.94 30.32
N ASN A 247 12.83 -5.96 31.23
CA ASN A 247 13.42 -4.64 31.01
C ASN A 247 13.94 -4.10 32.35
N ALA A 248 15.26 -3.98 32.46
CA ALA A 248 15.91 -3.60 33.72
C ALA A 248 15.56 -2.17 34.16
N ARG A 249 15.34 -1.23 33.23
CA ARG A 249 15.02 0.18 33.56
C ARG A 249 13.60 0.36 34.09
N LYS A 250 12.68 -0.54 33.75
CA LYS A 250 11.34 -0.64 34.37
C LYS A 250 11.34 -1.50 35.65
N GLY A 251 12.46 -2.15 35.99
CA GLY A 251 12.52 -3.14 37.07
C GLY A 251 11.74 -4.42 36.76
N TRP A 252 11.52 -4.74 35.47
CA TRP A 252 10.75 -5.89 35.05
C TRP A 252 11.68 -7.08 34.76
N ASN A 253 11.36 -8.21 35.39
CA ASN A 253 11.97 -9.50 35.11
C ASN A 253 10.83 -10.50 34.84
N ASN A 254 10.73 -10.98 33.61
CA ASN A 254 9.65 -11.85 33.15
C ASN A 254 8.25 -11.33 33.53
N LYS A 255 8.02 -10.01 33.37
CA LYS A 255 6.73 -9.40 33.69
C LYS A 255 5.69 -9.82 32.64
N ALA A 256 4.69 -10.58 33.09
CA ALA A 256 3.54 -10.91 32.23
C ALA A 256 2.67 -9.68 31.98
N MET A 257 2.24 -9.54 30.73
CA MET A 257 1.36 -8.47 30.25
C MET A 257 0.57 -8.92 29.03
N THR A 258 -0.55 -8.27 28.74
CA THR A 258 -1.30 -8.52 27.50
C THR A 258 -0.62 -7.82 26.33
N VAL A 259 -0.85 -8.33 25.12
CA VAL A 259 -0.53 -7.57 23.90
C VAL A 259 -1.24 -6.20 23.99
N PRO A 260 -0.55 -5.08 23.70
CA PRO A 260 -1.14 -3.75 23.83
C PRO A 260 -2.32 -3.55 22.88
N SER A 261 -3.35 -2.82 23.32
CA SER A 261 -4.56 -2.58 22.52
C SER A 261 -4.33 -1.67 21.31
N ASP A 262 -3.32 -0.80 21.38
CA ASP A 262 -2.82 -0.01 20.24
C ASP A 262 -1.96 -0.85 19.28
N GLY A 263 -1.57 -2.07 19.68
CA GLY A 263 -0.81 -3.00 18.87
C GLY A 263 0.64 -2.60 18.68
N LEU A 264 1.24 -1.80 19.58
CA LEU A 264 2.60 -1.30 19.41
C LEU A 264 3.44 -1.41 20.69
N VAL A 265 4.66 -1.93 20.56
CA VAL A 265 5.70 -1.86 21.59
C VAL A 265 6.91 -1.17 21.01
N TYR A 266 7.42 -0.14 21.70
CA TYR A 266 8.54 0.67 21.24
C TYR A 266 9.70 0.59 22.23
N VAL A 267 10.85 0.09 21.78
CA VAL A 267 12.08 -0.03 22.57
C VAL A 267 13.04 1.09 22.18
N ARG A 268 13.25 2.05 23.08
CA ARG A 268 14.03 3.26 22.84
C ARG A 268 15.44 3.20 23.41
N THR A 269 16.39 3.78 22.69
CA THR A 269 17.72 4.09 23.20
C THR A 269 17.61 5.27 24.17
N VAL A 270 18.32 5.19 25.29
CA VAL A 270 18.42 6.30 26.24
C VAL A 270 19.87 6.53 26.64
N THR A 271 20.31 7.78 26.54
CA THR A 271 21.64 8.20 26.97
C THR A 271 21.52 8.86 28.35
N GLY A 272 22.02 8.18 29.37
CA GLY A 272 22.19 8.76 30.70
C GLY A 272 23.50 9.55 30.82
N LYS A 273 23.77 10.09 32.01
CA LYS A 273 25.00 10.88 32.27
C LYS A 273 26.31 10.13 32.00
N SER A 274 26.35 8.81 32.21
CA SER A 274 27.59 8.00 32.14
C SER A 274 27.52 6.81 31.20
N LYS A 275 26.33 6.49 30.66
CA LYS A 275 26.12 5.28 29.85
C LYS A 275 24.95 5.45 28.90
N THR A 276 25.10 4.96 27.67
CA THR A 276 24.02 4.73 26.72
C THR A 276 23.46 3.33 26.89
N TYR A 277 22.14 3.24 27.02
CA TYR A 277 21.40 1.99 27.00
C TYR A 277 20.73 1.90 25.64
N TYR A 278 21.28 1.07 24.77
CA TYR A 278 20.76 0.88 23.42
C TYR A 278 19.39 0.20 23.46
N GLY A 279 18.47 0.69 22.64
CA GLY A 279 17.12 0.16 22.50
C GLY A 279 17.10 -1.12 21.67
N ASP A 280 17.80 -2.15 22.13
CA ASP A 280 17.79 -3.47 21.51
C ASP A 280 16.62 -4.30 22.01
N LEU A 281 16.08 -5.12 21.11
CA LEU A 281 15.00 -6.04 21.43
C LEU A 281 15.43 -7.48 21.12
N ARG A 282 15.32 -8.38 22.10
CA ARG A 282 15.34 -9.83 21.87
C ARG A 282 13.90 -10.33 21.79
N VAL A 283 13.56 -11.09 20.75
CA VAL A 283 12.18 -11.55 20.53
C VAL A 283 12.11 -13.06 20.26
N SER A 284 11.08 -13.68 20.84
CA SER A 284 10.64 -15.03 20.51
C SER A 284 9.12 -15.18 20.68
N ALA A 285 8.53 -16.13 19.96
CA ALA A 285 7.13 -16.53 20.07
C ALA A 285 6.94 -18.02 19.76
N PRO A 286 7.58 -18.95 20.51
CA PRO A 286 7.58 -20.38 20.19
C PRO A 286 6.18 -21.00 20.27
N ASN A 287 5.32 -20.45 21.13
CA ASN A 287 3.92 -20.88 21.31
C ASN A 287 2.92 -20.12 20.42
N GLY A 288 3.42 -19.21 19.58
CA GLY A 288 2.65 -18.42 18.61
C GLY A 288 1.95 -17.19 19.19
N LEU A 289 1.94 -16.10 18.43
CA LEU A 289 1.15 -14.88 18.66
C LEU A 289 -0.30 -15.09 18.20
N GLY A 290 -1.27 -14.89 19.08
CA GLY A 290 -2.72 -14.97 18.78
C GLY A 290 -3.42 -13.62 18.77
N ASP A 291 -2.70 -12.60 18.30
CA ASP A 291 -3.14 -11.21 18.23
C ASP A 291 -2.37 -10.45 17.14
N ARG A 292 -2.49 -9.13 17.12
CA ARG A 292 -1.79 -8.24 16.19
C ARG A 292 -0.89 -7.28 16.97
N VAL A 293 0.39 -7.26 16.65
CA VAL A 293 1.35 -6.33 17.29
C VAL A 293 2.49 -5.97 16.36
N THR A 294 3.04 -4.78 16.50
CA THR A 294 4.31 -4.36 15.90
C THR A 294 5.29 -4.08 17.03
N LEU A 295 6.49 -4.66 16.90
CA LEU A 295 7.60 -4.43 17.81
C LEU A 295 8.64 -3.56 17.11
N VAL A 296 8.96 -2.44 17.73
CA VAL A 296 9.90 -1.45 17.20
C VAL A 296 11.11 -1.36 18.13
N ALA A 297 12.30 -1.36 17.54
CA ALA A 297 13.56 -1.16 18.26
C ALA A 297 14.36 -0.02 17.62
N GLU A 298 14.81 0.93 18.43
CA GLU A 298 15.66 2.05 17.97
C GLU A 298 17.08 1.62 17.57
N ARG A 299 17.43 0.34 17.76
CA ARG A 299 18.70 -0.20 17.28
C ARG A 299 18.52 -1.56 16.60
N ASP A 300 18.65 -2.68 17.30
CA ASP A 300 18.54 -4.02 16.70
C ASP A 300 17.36 -4.81 17.24
N ILE A 301 16.88 -5.75 16.43
CA ILE A 301 16.03 -6.85 16.88
C ILE A 301 16.79 -8.17 16.69
N ASP A 302 16.99 -8.89 17.78
CA ASP A 302 17.57 -10.22 17.81
C ASP A 302 16.44 -11.27 17.89
N VAL A 303 16.34 -12.13 16.88
CA VAL A 303 15.44 -13.28 16.86
C VAL A 303 16.17 -14.48 17.43
N VAL A 304 15.74 -14.91 18.62
CA VAL A 304 16.48 -15.90 19.43
C VAL A 304 15.85 -17.30 19.44
N ASP A 305 14.62 -17.43 18.95
CA ASP A 305 13.84 -18.67 18.81
C ASP A 305 12.76 -18.44 17.74
N HIS A 306 11.92 -19.44 17.46
CA HIS A 306 10.77 -19.32 16.58
C HIS A 306 9.90 -18.10 16.93
N VAL A 307 9.43 -17.42 15.92
CA VAL A 307 8.45 -16.34 16.02
C VAL A 307 7.24 -16.76 15.19
N ARG A 308 6.25 -17.41 15.81
CA ARG A 308 5.09 -17.98 15.10
C ARG A 308 3.82 -17.16 15.31
N TYR A 309 2.83 -17.42 14.47
CA TYR A 309 1.43 -17.13 14.73
C TYR A 309 0.78 -18.31 15.45
N LYS A 310 -0.19 -18.02 16.31
CA LYS A 310 -0.99 -19.05 16.97
C LYS A 310 -1.85 -19.78 15.94
N ASN A 311 -2.44 -19.02 15.02
CA ASN A 311 -3.17 -19.52 13.87
C ASN A 311 -2.37 -19.21 12.60
N ASN A 312 -1.64 -20.20 12.08
CA ASN A 312 -0.88 -20.00 10.84
C ASN A 312 -1.87 -19.81 9.66
N PRO A 313 -1.88 -18.66 8.96
CA PRO A 313 -2.80 -18.39 7.84
C PRO A 313 -2.60 -19.32 6.64
N GLN A 314 -1.47 -20.01 6.54
CA GLN A 314 -1.24 -21.02 5.51
C GLN A 314 -2.10 -22.28 5.71
N THR A 315 -2.56 -22.53 6.95
CA THR A 315 -3.41 -23.67 7.30
C THR A 315 -4.78 -23.25 7.85
N VAL A 316 -4.88 -22.05 8.44
CA VAL A 316 -6.08 -21.48 9.05
C VAL A 316 -6.49 -20.24 8.27
N THR A 317 -7.40 -20.39 7.31
CA THR A 317 -7.74 -19.36 6.29
C THR A 317 -8.33 -18.07 6.85
N ASN A 318 -8.90 -18.09 8.06
CA ASN A 318 -9.48 -16.93 8.73
C ASN A 318 -8.58 -16.35 9.84
N SER A 319 -7.30 -16.74 9.91
CA SER A 319 -6.37 -16.17 10.87
C SER A 319 -6.27 -14.65 10.73
N THR A 320 -6.31 -13.96 11.87
CA THR A 320 -6.13 -12.51 11.98
C THR A 320 -4.78 -12.11 12.56
N ASP A 321 -3.97 -13.09 12.96
CA ASP A 321 -2.70 -12.86 13.66
C ASP A 321 -1.72 -12.14 12.73
N ALA A 322 -1.01 -11.13 13.25
CA ALA A 322 -0.06 -10.34 12.49
C ALA A 322 1.05 -9.76 13.36
N LEU A 323 2.29 -9.91 12.92
CA LEU A 323 3.46 -9.38 13.61
C LEU A 323 4.27 -8.49 12.68
N GLY A 324 4.57 -7.28 13.13
CA GLY A 324 5.56 -6.40 12.54
C GLY A 324 6.84 -6.39 13.38
N LEU A 325 8.00 -6.51 12.74
CA LEU A 325 9.30 -6.25 13.35
C LEU A 325 9.95 -5.07 12.64
N ILE A 326 10.30 -4.01 13.37
CA ILE A 326 10.89 -2.79 12.80
C ILE A 326 12.13 -2.43 13.62
N ALA A 327 13.30 -2.59 13.02
CA ALA A 327 14.57 -2.17 13.61
C ALA A 327 15.13 -0.97 12.86
N ARG A 328 15.62 0.04 13.59
CA ARG A 328 16.33 1.15 12.97
C ARG A 328 17.60 0.67 12.29
N ARG A 329 18.39 -0.18 12.98
CA ARG A 329 19.62 -0.75 12.41
C ARG A 329 19.33 -2.06 11.67
N GLY A 330 19.26 -3.19 12.38
CA GLY A 330 19.15 -4.51 11.75
C GLY A 330 18.25 -5.48 12.50
N VAL A 331 17.82 -6.52 11.80
CA VAL A 331 17.16 -7.68 12.42
C VAL A 331 18.03 -8.89 12.20
N MET A 332 18.45 -9.54 13.28
CA MET A 332 19.43 -10.61 13.22
C MET A 332 18.89 -11.87 13.88
N VAL A 333 18.98 -13.00 13.18
CA VAL A 333 18.78 -14.32 13.80
C VAL A 333 20.07 -14.70 14.51
N THR A 334 19.99 -14.97 15.80
CA THR A 334 21.18 -15.28 16.61
C THR A 334 21.62 -16.74 16.46
N ASP A 335 22.81 -17.04 16.98
CA ASP A 335 23.31 -18.41 17.10
C ASP A 335 22.39 -19.31 17.95
N SER A 336 21.74 -18.76 18.97
CA SER A 336 20.85 -19.48 19.88
C SER A 336 19.53 -19.97 19.26
N ALA A 337 19.14 -19.48 18.08
CA ALA A 337 17.91 -19.92 17.42
C ALA A 337 17.95 -21.43 17.06
N PRO A 338 16.82 -22.14 17.05
CA PRO A 338 16.79 -23.54 16.66
C PRO A 338 17.03 -23.74 15.16
N ASP A 339 17.48 -24.93 14.78
CA ASP A 339 17.42 -25.38 13.39
C ASP A 339 15.97 -25.39 12.88
N ASP A 340 15.79 -25.32 11.56
CA ASP A 340 14.47 -25.24 10.91
C ASP A 340 13.59 -24.09 11.45
N LEU A 341 14.20 -22.90 11.56
CA LEU A 341 13.59 -21.71 12.14
C LEU A 341 12.40 -21.18 11.34
N GLU A 342 11.38 -20.73 12.08
CA GLU A 342 10.17 -20.13 11.53
C GLU A 342 9.96 -18.73 12.11
N ILE A 343 9.84 -17.74 11.22
CA ILE A 343 9.61 -16.34 11.56
C ILE A 343 8.40 -15.85 10.76
N TYR A 344 7.28 -15.63 11.44
CA TYR A 344 6.04 -15.16 10.84
C TYR A 344 5.88 -13.68 11.18
N ALA A 345 6.47 -12.82 10.35
CA ALA A 345 6.44 -11.37 10.54
C ALA A 345 6.72 -10.63 9.24
N HIS A 346 6.20 -9.40 9.13
CA HIS A 346 6.76 -8.43 8.20
C HIS A 346 7.91 -7.66 8.87
N ILE A 347 9.07 -7.66 8.23
CA ILE A 347 10.34 -7.18 8.80
C ILE A 347 10.79 -5.92 8.07
N ILE A 348 11.12 -4.88 8.83
CA ILE A 348 11.82 -3.68 8.37
C ILE A 348 13.17 -3.57 9.10
N ALA A 349 14.25 -3.38 8.33
CA ALA A 349 15.57 -2.99 8.83
C ALA A 349 16.04 -1.73 8.07
N GLN A 350 15.98 -0.56 8.71
CA GLN A 350 16.10 0.73 8.00
C GLN A 350 17.52 1.08 7.57
N GLU A 351 18.53 0.85 8.41
CA GLU A 351 19.92 1.26 8.13
C GLU A 351 20.83 0.08 7.73
N SER A 352 20.46 -1.14 8.11
CA SER A 352 21.20 -2.37 7.84
C SER A 352 20.25 -3.42 7.25
N GLY A 353 20.21 -4.62 7.81
CA GLY A 353 19.65 -5.78 7.13
C GLY A 353 18.98 -6.81 8.00
N PHE A 354 18.29 -7.73 7.32
CA PHE A 354 17.88 -9.01 7.87
C PHE A 354 18.91 -10.09 7.54
N GLY A 355 19.47 -10.75 8.56
CA GLY A 355 20.54 -11.75 8.41
C GLY A 355 20.57 -12.81 9.51
N VAL A 356 21.57 -13.70 9.44
CA VAL A 356 21.87 -14.70 10.48
C VAL A 356 23.30 -14.54 10.95
N GLU A 357 23.51 -14.53 12.27
CA GLU A 357 24.83 -14.57 12.87
C GLU A 357 25.56 -15.85 12.51
N GLY A 358 26.82 -15.73 12.08
CA GLY A 358 27.63 -16.89 11.71
C GLY A 358 27.04 -17.71 10.56
N TYR A 359 26.31 -17.09 9.62
CA TYR A 359 25.72 -17.76 8.46
C TYR A 359 26.72 -18.60 7.64
N ASP A 360 28.01 -18.24 7.69
CA ASP A 360 29.13 -18.87 6.99
C ASP A 360 29.91 -19.88 7.86
N ARG A 361 29.41 -20.20 9.06
CA ARG A 361 30.06 -21.09 10.02
C ARG A 361 29.21 -22.32 10.32
N GLY A 362 29.88 -23.39 10.73
CA GLY A 362 29.24 -24.64 11.15
C GLY A 362 28.58 -25.41 10.00
N SER A 363 27.71 -26.36 10.37
CA SER A 363 26.91 -27.14 9.44
C SER A 363 25.66 -26.37 9.00
N SER A 364 24.94 -26.94 8.04
CA SER A 364 23.58 -26.49 7.72
C SER A 364 22.68 -26.53 8.96
N ARG A 365 21.87 -25.49 9.14
CA ARG A 365 20.85 -25.32 10.20
C ARG A 365 19.43 -25.60 9.69
N GLY A 366 19.31 -26.28 8.55
CA GLY A 366 18.02 -26.55 7.92
C GLY A 366 17.43 -25.33 7.20
N THR A 367 16.11 -25.16 7.30
CA THR A 367 15.36 -24.13 6.55
C THR A 367 14.95 -22.96 7.42
N LEU A 368 15.29 -21.73 7.01
CA LEU A 368 14.74 -20.50 7.58
C LEU A 368 13.48 -20.10 6.80
N THR A 369 12.32 -20.33 7.39
CA THR A 369 11.05 -19.91 6.84
C THR A 369 10.66 -18.52 7.35
N VAL A 370 10.55 -17.56 6.45
CA VAL A 370 9.96 -16.25 6.75
C VAL A 370 8.60 -16.19 6.09
N TYR A 371 7.51 -16.14 6.86
CA TYR A 371 6.16 -15.92 6.35
C TYR A 371 5.69 -14.50 6.70
N GLY A 372 5.65 -13.62 5.71
CA GLY A 372 5.41 -12.20 5.91
C GLY A 372 6.05 -11.38 4.81
N GLY A 373 7.15 -10.70 5.08
CA GLY A 373 7.89 -9.94 4.07
C GLY A 373 9.12 -9.28 4.68
N ILE A 374 10.06 -8.85 3.84
CA ILE A 374 11.33 -8.28 4.32
C ILE A 374 11.66 -7.03 3.51
N VAL A 375 11.77 -5.90 4.19
CA VAL A 375 12.24 -4.63 3.63
C VAL A 375 13.49 -4.24 4.39
N ASN A 376 14.62 -4.14 3.70
CA ASN A 376 15.90 -3.94 4.35
C ASN A 376 16.83 -3.12 3.47
N GLU A 377 17.60 -2.20 4.03
CA GLU A 377 18.56 -1.40 3.26
C GLU A 377 19.70 -2.25 2.68
N ILE A 378 20.19 -3.19 3.49
CA ILE A 378 21.28 -4.11 3.15
C ILE A 378 20.78 -5.53 3.25
N ARG A 379 20.63 -6.23 2.13
CA ARG A 379 20.34 -7.66 2.17
C ARG A 379 21.54 -8.40 2.75
N GLN A 380 21.33 -9.11 3.86
CA GLN A 380 22.37 -9.95 4.46
C GLN A 380 22.18 -11.43 4.09
N ALA A 381 23.24 -12.19 4.32
CA ALA A 381 23.23 -13.63 4.13
C ALA A 381 22.60 -14.33 5.35
N VAL A 382 21.96 -15.45 5.08
CA VAL A 382 21.41 -16.34 6.11
C VAL A 382 21.99 -17.76 6.03
N GLY A 383 22.76 -18.03 4.97
CA GLY A 383 23.45 -19.28 4.70
C GLY A 383 24.24 -19.17 3.40
N THR A 384 24.98 -20.22 3.06
CA THR A 384 25.86 -20.29 1.89
C THR A 384 25.43 -21.39 0.91
N THR A 385 26.10 -21.46 -0.25
CA THR A 385 25.89 -22.54 -1.25
C THR A 385 26.73 -23.79 -0.96
N SER A 386 27.74 -23.72 -0.09
CA SER A 386 28.49 -24.86 0.45
C SER A 386 28.10 -25.06 1.92
N PRO A 387 27.08 -25.88 2.18
CA PRO A 387 25.97 -25.54 3.08
C PRO A 387 26.40 -25.26 4.52
N SER A 388 26.35 -23.98 4.88
CA SER A 388 26.39 -23.46 6.26
C SER A 388 25.19 -22.53 6.48
N GLY A 389 24.79 -22.34 7.74
CA GLY A 389 23.62 -21.53 8.07
C GLY A 389 22.32 -22.13 7.52
N TYR A 390 21.34 -21.29 7.22
CA TYR A 390 20.01 -21.71 6.77
C TYR A 390 19.83 -21.61 5.26
N ARG A 391 19.04 -22.54 4.73
CA ARG A 391 18.40 -22.41 3.42
C ARG A 391 17.19 -21.48 3.53
N LYS A 392 17.08 -20.52 2.62
CA LYS A 392 16.00 -19.51 2.60
C LYS A 392 14.68 -20.11 2.12
N ASN A 393 13.59 -19.81 2.81
CA ASN A 393 12.22 -20.02 2.35
C ASN A 393 11.36 -18.80 2.70
N TYR A 394 11.34 -17.79 1.83
CA TYR A 394 10.61 -16.55 2.07
C TYR A 394 9.26 -16.59 1.37
N ILE A 395 8.18 -16.50 2.14
CA ILE A 395 6.81 -16.59 1.67
C ILE A 395 6.12 -15.28 2.03
N PHE A 396 5.52 -14.63 1.04
CA PHE A 396 4.81 -13.39 1.29
C PHE A 396 3.44 -13.65 1.93
N ASP A 397 3.11 -12.89 2.97
CA ASP A 397 1.77 -12.87 3.53
C ASP A 397 0.88 -11.89 2.75
N ASN A 398 0.13 -12.42 1.77
CA ASN A 398 -0.75 -11.63 0.91
C ASN A 398 -1.72 -10.71 1.68
N ARG A 399 -2.08 -11.08 2.93
CA ARG A 399 -2.96 -10.27 3.78
C ARG A 399 -2.37 -8.88 4.03
N PHE A 400 -1.04 -8.75 4.09
CA PHE A 400 -0.37 -7.49 4.44
C PHE A 400 -0.44 -6.40 3.37
N THR A 401 -0.77 -6.75 2.12
CA THR A 401 -1.09 -5.76 1.08
C THR A 401 -2.20 -4.80 1.51
N ASN A 402 -3.22 -5.34 2.19
CA ASN A 402 -4.43 -4.59 2.58
C ASN A 402 -4.63 -4.52 4.10
N ASN A 403 -3.94 -5.35 4.86
CA ASN A 403 -4.10 -5.50 6.30
C ASN A 403 -2.74 -5.70 7.00
N PRO A 404 -1.83 -4.72 6.90
CA PRO A 404 -0.49 -4.78 7.50
C PRO A 404 -0.57 -4.92 9.03
N PRO A 405 0.53 -5.29 9.71
CA PRO A 405 0.60 -5.20 11.17
C PRO A 405 0.19 -3.81 11.70
N PRO A 406 -0.26 -3.68 12.95
CA PRO A 406 -0.67 -2.38 13.51
C PRO A 406 0.45 -1.34 13.42
N CYS A 407 0.12 -0.07 13.19
CA CYS A 407 1.09 1.03 13.15
C CYS A 407 2.27 0.81 12.17
N TYR A 408 2.07 0.04 11.10
CA TYR A 408 3.17 -0.26 10.16
C TYR A 408 3.49 0.95 9.26
N PRO A 409 4.79 1.22 8.98
CA PRO A 409 5.21 2.36 8.18
C PRO A 409 4.63 2.40 6.77
N GLU A 410 4.31 3.61 6.34
CA GLU A 410 3.78 3.91 5.01
C GLU A 410 4.88 4.49 4.11
N GLN A 411 4.71 4.35 2.80
CA GLN A 411 5.55 4.96 1.79
C GLN A 411 5.11 6.39 1.54
N ASP A 412 6.07 7.30 1.43
CA ASP A 412 5.79 8.71 1.17
C ASP A 412 5.08 8.90 -0.17
N ASN A 413 4.03 9.73 -0.17
CA ASN A 413 3.31 10.19 -1.36
C ASN A 413 2.83 9.08 -2.31
N ASN A 414 2.62 7.86 -1.80
CA ASN A 414 2.13 6.74 -2.59
C ASN A 414 0.75 6.33 -2.07
N LEU A 415 -0.29 6.55 -2.87
CA LEU A 415 -1.68 6.28 -2.52
C LEU A 415 -2.23 5.12 -3.35
N GLN A 416 -3.13 4.36 -2.74
CA GLN A 416 -3.95 3.35 -3.40
C GLN A 416 -5.39 3.47 -2.93
N TRP A 417 -6.32 3.02 -3.75
CA TRP A 417 -7.76 2.98 -3.45
C TRP A 417 -8.33 1.66 -3.96
N ASP A 418 -9.40 1.20 -3.32
CA ASP A 418 -10.04 -0.07 -3.69
C ASP A 418 -11.01 0.14 -4.86
N GLU A 419 -11.71 1.28 -4.87
CA GLU A 419 -12.72 1.60 -5.89
C GLU A 419 -12.69 3.09 -6.23
N TRP A 420 -12.91 3.40 -7.51
CA TRP A 420 -13.18 4.74 -8.01
C TRP A 420 -14.47 4.69 -8.83
N GLY A 421 -15.39 5.61 -8.56
CA GLY A 421 -16.65 5.75 -9.29
C GLY A 421 -16.98 7.21 -9.54
N GLY A 422 -17.54 7.53 -10.70
CA GLY A 422 -17.74 8.90 -11.17
C GLY A 422 -18.90 9.08 -12.12
#